data_AF-A0A509EJY9-F1
#
_entry.id   AF-A0A509EJY9-F1
#
_cell.length_a   1.000
_cell.length_b   1.000
_cell.length_c   1.000
_cell.angle_alpha   90.00
_cell.angle_beta   90.00
_cell.angle_gamma   90.00
#
_symmetry.space_group_name_H-M   'P 1'
#
loop_
_entity.id
_entity.type
_entity.pdbx_description
1 polymer ?
#
loop_
_entity_poly.entity_id
_entity_poly.type
_entity_poly.pdbx_seq_one_letter_code
_entity_poly.pdbx_strand_id
1 'polypeptide(L)'
;MAAAMAGAPDPAPASPPARSPDPAERPPEPRPEPPPPVSAAPPSVPAALPVDEAPRPAKAGSAANPFSVEEIEAEFARLLGRPLDKRN
;
A
#
# COMPACT_ATOMS: atom_id res chain seq x y z
N MET A 1 -38.50 -30.09 60.09
CA MET A 1 -38.84 -28.80 59.45
C MET A 1 -37.53 -28.30 58.83
N ALA A 2 -37.25 -28.49 57.52
CA ALA A 2 -37.71 -27.69 56.36
C ALA A 2 -37.47 -26.18 56.61
N ALA A 3 -36.77 -25.37 55.82
CA ALA A 3 -36.26 -25.51 54.46
C ALA A 3 -35.07 -24.54 54.24
N ALA A 4 -34.18 -24.87 53.31
CA ALA A 4 -33.19 -23.96 52.75
C ALA A 4 -33.89 -22.92 51.86
N MET A 5 -33.61 -21.63 52.08
CA MET A 5 -33.99 -20.56 51.16
C MET A 5 -32.75 -20.07 50.44
N ALA A 6 -32.57 -20.63 49.24
CA ALA A 6 -31.61 -20.18 48.25
C ALA A 6 -32.00 -18.76 47.79
N GLY A 7 -31.12 -17.79 48.00
CA GLY A 7 -31.22 -16.46 47.40
C GLY A 7 -31.04 -16.57 45.88
N ALA A 8 -31.95 -15.94 45.13
CA ALA A 8 -31.93 -15.94 43.68
C ALA A 8 -30.65 -15.28 43.12
N PRO A 9 -30.15 -15.72 41.95
CA PRO A 9 -29.02 -15.07 41.30
C PRO A 9 -29.40 -13.67 40.79
N ASP A 10 -28.41 -12.78 40.84
CA ASP A 10 -28.45 -11.40 40.35
C ASP A 10 -28.74 -11.35 38.83
N PRO A 11 -29.59 -10.45 38.33
CA PRO A 11 -29.87 -10.36 36.90
C PRO A 11 -28.66 -9.82 36.13
N ALA A 12 -28.22 -10.55 35.12
CA ALA A 12 -27.10 -10.15 34.27
C ALA A 12 -27.37 -8.80 33.56
N PRO A 13 -26.32 -7.97 33.35
CA PRO A 13 -26.48 -6.70 32.66
C PRO A 13 -26.90 -6.91 31.20
N ALA A 14 -27.85 -6.09 30.74
CA ALA A 14 -28.31 -6.10 29.36
C ALA A 14 -27.19 -5.68 28.39
N SER A 15 -27.04 -6.39 27.28
CA SER A 15 -26.05 -6.07 26.25
C SER A 15 -26.37 -4.75 25.54
N PRO A 16 -25.36 -3.95 25.16
CA PRO A 16 -25.59 -2.74 24.37
C PRO A 16 -26.05 -3.09 22.94
N PRO A 17 -26.80 -2.19 22.27
CA PRO A 17 -27.23 -2.40 20.90
C PRO A 17 -26.04 -2.44 19.93
N ALA A 18 -26.13 -3.31 18.93
CA ALA A 18 -25.16 -3.39 17.84
C ALA A 18 -25.24 -2.10 16.98
N ARG A 19 -24.08 -1.47 16.71
CA ARG A 19 -23.98 -0.33 15.80
C ARG A 19 -24.22 -0.80 14.35
N SER A 20 -25.04 -0.06 13.61
CA SER A 20 -25.25 -0.30 12.18
C SER A 20 -23.95 -0.16 11.39
N PRO A 21 -23.74 -0.93 10.31
CA PRO A 21 -22.57 -0.78 9.46
C PRO A 21 -22.59 0.57 8.75
N ASP A 22 -21.40 1.15 8.59
CA ASP A 22 -21.15 2.43 7.96
C ASP A 22 -21.53 2.40 6.46
N PRO A 23 -22.02 3.51 5.87
CA PRO A 23 -22.35 3.56 4.44
C PRO A 23 -21.11 3.25 3.61
N ALA A 24 -21.17 2.19 2.80
CA ALA A 24 -20.07 1.77 1.95
C ALA A 24 -19.55 2.95 1.10
N GLU A 25 -18.32 3.36 1.38
CA GLU A 25 -17.59 4.38 0.65
C GLU A 25 -17.53 3.95 -0.83
N ARG A 26 -18.05 4.79 -1.73
CA ARG A 26 -18.10 4.44 -3.16
C ARG A 26 -16.67 4.34 -3.71
N PRO A 27 -16.35 3.33 -4.52
CA PRO A 27 -15.05 3.22 -5.15
C PRO A 27 -14.75 4.49 -5.97
N PRO A 28 -13.50 4.99 -5.95
CA PRO A 28 -13.12 6.13 -6.78
C PRO A 28 -13.25 5.77 -8.27
N GLU A 29 -13.69 6.74 -9.07
CA GLU A 29 -13.72 6.57 -10.53
C GLU A 29 -12.31 6.45 -11.10
N PRO A 30 -12.09 5.62 -12.13
CA PRO A 30 -10.78 5.44 -12.75
C PRO A 30 -10.35 6.74 -13.44
N ARG A 31 -9.14 7.20 -13.09
CA ARG A 31 -8.53 8.38 -13.72
C ARG A 31 -8.05 8.01 -15.13
N PRO A 32 -8.14 8.93 -16.12
CA PRO A 32 -7.59 8.70 -17.44
C PRO A 32 -6.10 8.36 -17.39
N GLU A 33 -5.68 7.34 -18.15
CA GLU A 33 -4.27 6.94 -18.25
C GLU A 33 -3.44 8.02 -18.97
N PRO A 34 -2.19 8.26 -18.53
CA PRO A 34 -1.30 9.17 -19.23
C PRO A 34 -0.94 8.64 -20.62
N PRO A 35 -0.65 9.53 -21.58
CA PRO A 35 -0.18 9.11 -22.90
C PRO A 35 1.14 8.35 -22.80
N PRO A 36 1.41 7.42 -23.74
CA PRO A 36 2.66 6.66 -23.73
C PRO A 36 3.86 7.59 -23.89
N PRO A 37 5.01 7.26 -23.28
CA PRO A 37 6.22 8.04 -23.46
C PRO A 37 6.63 8.00 -24.94
N VAL A 38 6.80 9.18 -25.54
CA VAL A 38 7.45 9.31 -26.84
C VAL A 38 8.92 8.97 -26.67
N SER A 39 9.35 7.85 -27.25
CA SER A 39 10.76 7.46 -27.31
C SER A 39 11.53 8.50 -28.11
N ALA A 40 12.23 9.39 -27.42
CA ALA A 40 13.25 10.21 -28.04
C ALA A 40 14.39 9.30 -28.52
N ALA A 41 14.71 9.36 -29.81
CA ALA A 41 15.85 8.63 -30.36
C ALA A 41 17.14 9.12 -29.68
N PRO A 42 18.06 8.20 -29.28
CA PRO A 42 19.29 8.61 -28.62
C PRO A 42 20.17 9.41 -29.58
N PRO A 43 20.92 10.42 -29.09
CA PRO A 43 21.91 11.09 -29.90
C PRO A 43 22.99 10.09 -30.32
N SER A 44 23.39 10.11 -31.60
CA SER A 44 24.47 9.28 -32.12
C SER A 44 25.78 9.63 -31.41
N VAL A 45 26.32 8.68 -30.66
CA VAL A 45 27.63 8.79 -30.00
C VAL A 45 28.78 8.52 -30.99
N PRO A 46 29.90 9.26 -30.94
CA PRO A 46 31.09 8.89 -31.70
C PRO A 46 31.71 7.60 -31.15
N ALA A 47 32.21 6.74 -32.04
CA ALA A 47 32.82 5.47 -31.67
C ALA A 47 34.07 5.69 -30.79
N ALA A 48 33.99 5.23 -29.53
CA ALA A 48 35.11 5.17 -28.61
C ALA A 48 35.55 3.71 -28.39
N LEU A 49 36.86 3.53 -28.29
CA LEU A 49 37.64 2.29 -28.26
C LEU A 49 37.23 1.31 -27.14
N PRO A 50 37.57 0.00 -27.26
CA PRO A 50 37.15 -1.01 -26.29
C PRO A 50 37.96 -0.84 -24.99
N VAL A 51 37.30 -0.36 -23.94
CA VAL A 51 37.79 -0.45 -22.57
C VAL A 51 37.30 -1.76 -21.97
N ASP A 52 38.26 -2.62 -21.62
CA ASP A 52 38.06 -3.80 -20.79
C ASP A 52 37.69 -3.31 -19.38
N GLU A 53 36.38 -3.18 -19.17
CA GLU A 53 35.81 -2.81 -17.88
C GLU A 53 35.18 -4.06 -17.28
N ALA A 54 35.71 -4.50 -16.15
CA ALA A 54 35.08 -5.54 -15.35
C ALA A 54 33.59 -5.20 -15.15
N PRO A 55 32.67 -6.17 -15.28
CA PRO A 55 31.24 -5.88 -15.27
C PRO A 55 30.86 -5.19 -13.96
N ARG A 56 30.65 -3.86 -14.02
CA ARG A 56 29.92 -3.16 -12.96
C ARG A 56 28.56 -3.86 -12.86
N PRO A 57 28.09 -4.26 -11.66
CA PRO A 57 26.76 -4.83 -11.54
C PRO A 57 25.79 -3.81 -12.14
N ALA A 58 25.18 -4.18 -13.27
CA ALA A 58 24.16 -3.39 -13.90
C ALA A 58 23.14 -3.10 -12.81
N LYS A 59 22.90 -1.81 -12.53
CA LYS A 59 21.86 -1.35 -11.61
C LYS A 59 20.62 -2.15 -12.00
N ALA A 60 20.25 -3.13 -11.17
CA ALA A 60 19.29 -4.16 -11.54
C ALA A 60 18.08 -3.42 -12.06
N GLY A 61 17.89 -3.47 -13.38
CA GLY A 61 16.83 -2.71 -14.02
C GLY A 61 15.57 -3.12 -13.29
N SER A 62 14.70 -2.15 -13.03
CA SER A 62 13.37 -2.33 -12.45
C SER A 62 12.48 -3.35 -13.20
N ALA A 63 13.02 -4.07 -14.19
CA ALA A 63 12.41 -5.11 -14.98
C ALA A 63 12.15 -6.43 -14.23
N ALA A 64 12.71 -6.63 -13.03
CA ALA A 64 12.46 -7.83 -12.23
C ALA A 64 11.47 -7.63 -11.08
N ASN A 65 11.17 -6.37 -10.72
CA ASN A 65 10.23 -6.07 -9.64
C ASN A 65 8.89 -5.65 -10.27
N PRO A 66 7.79 -6.39 -10.04
CA PRO A 66 6.49 -6.05 -10.62
C PRO A 66 5.91 -4.75 -10.05
N PHE A 67 6.50 -4.21 -9.00
CA PHE A 67 6.11 -2.95 -8.36
C PHE A 67 7.25 -1.94 -8.46
N SER A 68 6.92 -0.72 -8.90
CA SER A 68 7.85 0.41 -8.83
C SER A 68 7.99 0.91 -7.39
N VAL A 69 9.13 1.49 -7.04
CA VAL A 69 9.33 2.09 -5.71
C VAL A 69 8.28 3.17 -5.42
N GLU A 70 7.92 3.96 -6.44
CA GLU A 70 6.88 4.99 -6.34
C GLU A 70 5.49 4.41 -6.05
N GLU A 71 5.18 3.24 -6.59
CA GLU A 71 3.90 2.55 -6.32
C GLU A 71 3.83 2.02 -4.88
N ILE A 72 4.93 1.46 -4.38
CA ILE A 72 5.04 1.01 -2.99
C ILE A 72 4.96 2.21 -2.03
N GLU A 73 5.62 3.33 -2.33
CA GLU A 73 5.52 4.56 -1.53
C GLU A 73 4.07 5.09 -1.51
N ALA A 74 3.35 5.06 -2.63
CA ALA A 74 1.97 5.51 -2.71
C ALA A 74 1.03 4.65 -1.86
N GLU A 75 1.20 3.32 -1.87
CA GLU A 75 0.43 2.43 -0.99
C GLU A 75 0.72 2.66 0.48
N PHE A 76 1.98 2.83 0.85
CA PHE A 76 2.34 3.02 2.26
C PHE A 76 1.82 4.35 2.81
N ALA A 77 1.78 5.40 1.99
CA ALA A 77 1.15 6.66 2.36
C ALA A 77 -0.36 6.51 2.62
N ARG A 78 -1.05 5.67 1.83
CA ARG A 78 -2.47 5.33 2.05
C ARG A 78 -2.65 4.52 3.34
N LEU A 79 -1.79 3.53 3.57
CA LEU A 79 -1.84 2.68 4.76
C LEU A 79 -1.60 3.48 6.05
N LEU A 80 -0.71 4.47 6.02
CA LEU A 80 -0.45 5.36 7.16
C LEU A 80 -1.43 6.54 7.27
N GLY A 81 -2.27 6.77 6.24
CA GLY A 81 -3.17 7.93 6.17
C GLY A 81 -2.45 9.29 6.07
N ARG A 82 -1.16 9.30 5.70
CA ARG A 82 -0.32 10.51 5.62
C ARG A 82 0.83 10.32 4.62
N PRO A 83 1.33 11.38 3.97
CA PRO A 83 2.47 11.27 3.07
C PRO A 83 3.71 10.71 3.78
N LEU A 84 4.48 9.90 3.05
CA LEU A 84 5.80 9.44 3.47
C LEU A 84 6.75 10.64 3.58
N ASP A 85 7.28 10.88 4.77
CA ASP A 85 8.32 11.88 4.96
C ASP A 85 9.65 11.34 4.40
N LYS A 86 10.23 12.07 3.44
CA LYS A 86 11.44 11.66 2.72
C LYS A 86 12.73 12.18 3.37
N ARG A 87 12.64 12.84 4.54
CA ARG A 87 13.74 13.61 5.14
C ARG A 87 14.29 13.09 6.48
N ASN A 88 13.99 11.85 6.86
CA ASN A 88 14.50 11.26 8.10
C ASN A 88 15.42 10.09 7.85
#